data_AF-A0AAJ3CEK2-F1
#
_entry.id   AF-A0AAJ3CEK2-F1
#
_cell.length_a   1.000
_cell.length_b   1.000
_cell.length_c   1.000
_cell.angle_alpha   90.00
_cell.angle_beta   90.00
_cell.angle_gamma   90.00
#
_symmetry.space_group_name_H-M   'P 1'
#
loop_
_entity.id
_entity.type
_entity.pdbx_description
1 polymer ?
#
loop_
_entity_poly.entity_id
_entity_poly.type
_entity_poly.pdbx_seq_one_letter_code
_entity_poly.pdbx_strand_id
1 'polypeptide(L)'
;MNKINNALEGLSQKINRVRALQSATRDLSRELMIEKTVLDAALKSAQQSVELEESLAAKGPNYRAEYEKSYAELQAILSDPSTSDRTPMERHPLPNFESIGSHADPDIRLAIAAKVNELRKKRDAFLSKAHAQLASDPLLLASFEDPLRGLNGEHYWATLDPNSTLKRRA
;
A
#
# COMPACT_ATOMS: atom_id res chain seq x y z
N MET A 1 44.17 -13.95 23.11
CA MET A 1 43.51 -12.67 22.71
C MET A 1 42.92 -12.69 21.29
N ASN A 2 43.39 -13.52 20.34
CA ASN A 2 42.93 -13.49 18.94
C ASN A 2 41.43 -13.81 18.70
N LYS A 3 40.79 -14.63 19.53
CA LYS A 3 39.37 -15.00 19.35
C LYS A 3 38.40 -13.83 19.59
N ILE A 4 38.75 -12.92 20.50
CA ILE A 4 37.90 -11.77 20.85
C ILE A 4 37.97 -10.71 19.74
N ASN A 5 39.17 -10.44 19.20
CA ASN A 5 39.33 -9.53 18.05
C ASN A 5 38.59 -10.04 16.81
N ASN A 6 38.70 -11.33 16.47
CA ASN A 6 37.99 -11.91 15.32
C ASN A 6 36.45 -11.84 15.47
N ALA A 7 35.93 -12.02 16.69
CA ALA A 7 34.50 -11.89 16.95
C ALA A 7 34.01 -10.44 16.83
N LEU A 8 34.80 -9.48 17.30
CA LEU A 8 34.49 -8.05 17.21
C LEU A 8 34.54 -7.55 15.77
N GLU A 9 35.53 -7.98 14.99
CA GLU A 9 35.65 -7.69 13.55
C GLU A 9 34.48 -8.29 12.77
N GLY A 10 34.12 -9.55 13.04
CA GLY A 10 32.97 -10.19 12.40
C GLY A 10 31.63 -9.50 12.74
N LEU A 11 31.49 -8.97 13.95
CA LEU A 11 30.31 -8.17 14.34
C LEU A 11 30.28 -6.83 13.60
N SER A 12 31.43 -6.13 13.53
CA SER A 12 31.56 -4.86 12.82
C SER A 12 31.23 -5.01 11.34
N GLN A 13 31.74 -6.05 10.68
CA GLN A 13 31.43 -6.35 9.29
C GLN A 13 29.94 -6.63 9.06
N LYS A 14 29.30 -7.38 9.96
CA LYS A 14 27.84 -7.63 9.89
C LYS A 14 27.04 -6.34 10.05
N ILE A 15 27.39 -5.49 11.01
CA ILE A 15 26.71 -4.21 11.24
C ILE A 15 26.86 -3.29 10.01
N ASN A 16 28.07 -3.20 9.45
CA ASN A 16 28.34 -2.42 8.25
C ASN A 16 27.54 -2.93 7.06
N ARG A 17 27.47 -4.25 6.86
CA ARG A 17 26.65 -4.88 5.83
C ARG A 17 25.17 -4.54 6.02
N VAL A 18 24.62 -4.71 7.22
CA VAL A 18 23.20 -4.40 7.49
C VAL A 18 22.89 -2.92 7.24
N ARG A 19 23.76 -2.02 7.71
CA ARG A 19 23.60 -0.58 7.51
C ARG A 19 23.66 -0.21 6.03
N ALA A 20 24.62 -0.78 5.28
CA ALA A 20 24.74 -0.54 3.85
C ALA A 20 23.51 -1.03 3.08
N LEU A 21 22.99 -2.23 3.42
CA LEU A 21 21.76 -2.75 2.84
C LEU A 21 20.58 -1.83 3.13
N GLN A 22 20.37 -1.49 4.41
CA GLN A 22 19.26 -0.64 4.82
C GLN A 22 19.34 0.72 4.14
N SER A 23 20.52 1.33 4.07
CA SER A 23 20.72 2.61 3.39
C SER A 23 20.41 2.51 1.90
N ALA A 24 20.90 1.47 1.23
CA ALA A 24 20.72 1.30 -0.22
C ALA A 24 19.25 1.01 -0.60
N THR A 25 18.49 0.32 0.25
CA THR A 25 17.10 -0.06 -0.04
C THR A 25 16.06 0.78 0.70
N ARG A 26 16.46 1.83 1.42
CA ARG A 26 15.56 2.60 2.29
C ARG A 26 14.38 3.18 1.53
N ASP A 27 14.67 3.92 0.46
CA ASP A 27 13.65 4.65 -0.28
C ASP A 27 12.70 3.70 -1.00
N LEU A 28 13.24 2.70 -1.70
CA LEU A 28 12.44 1.62 -2.28
C LEU A 28 11.56 0.91 -1.24
N SER A 29 12.09 0.62 -0.04
CA SER A 29 11.30 -0.03 1.01
C SER A 29 10.16 0.86 1.52
N ARG A 30 10.40 2.18 1.60
CA ARG A 30 9.39 3.17 1.96
C ARG A 30 8.29 3.25 0.90
N GLU A 31 8.66 3.38 -0.37
CA GLU A 31 7.72 3.44 -1.49
C GLU A 31 6.85 2.18 -1.55
N LEU A 32 7.44 1.00 -1.41
CA LEU A 32 6.70 -0.26 -1.37
C LEU A 32 5.75 -0.38 -0.18
N MET A 33 6.17 0.12 0.99
CA MET A 33 5.31 0.15 2.17
C MET A 33 4.10 1.06 1.95
N ILE A 34 4.33 2.24 1.36
CA ILE A 34 3.26 3.19 1.05
C ILE A 34 2.29 2.60 0.02
N GLU A 35 2.79 2.06 -1.11
CA GLU A 35 1.96 1.38 -2.13
C GLU A 35 1.07 0.32 -1.47
N LYS A 36 1.69 -0.56 -0.67
CA LYS A 36 0.96 -1.61 0.04
C LYS A 36 -0.09 -1.03 0.99
N THR A 37 0.25 -0.04 1.79
CA THR A 37 -0.67 0.55 2.78
C THR A 37 -1.86 1.22 2.10
N VAL A 38 -1.62 1.99 1.03
CA VAL A 38 -2.69 2.67 0.28
C VAL A 38 -3.64 1.64 -0.35
N LEU A 39 -3.08 0.62 -1.03
CA LEU A 39 -3.89 -0.41 -1.67
C LEU A 39 -4.65 -1.28 -0.65
N ASP A 40 -4.02 -1.66 0.46
CA ASP A 40 -4.66 -2.44 1.53
C ASP A 40 -5.76 -1.63 2.24
N ALA A 41 -5.55 -0.34 2.49
CA ALA A 41 -6.56 0.54 3.07
C ALA A 41 -7.76 0.70 2.13
N ALA A 42 -7.52 0.94 0.84
CA ALA A 42 -8.60 1.04 -0.15
C ALA A 42 -9.38 -0.28 -0.27
N LEU A 43 -8.71 -1.44 -0.28
CA LEU A 43 -9.36 -2.76 -0.29
C LEU A 43 -10.23 -2.97 0.94
N LYS A 44 -9.73 -2.64 2.13
CA LYS A 44 -10.50 -2.77 3.38
C LYS A 44 -11.71 -1.85 3.41
N SER A 45 -11.57 -0.61 2.98
CA SER A 45 -12.71 0.32 2.88
C SER A 45 -13.75 -0.18 1.88
N ALA A 46 -13.31 -0.74 0.74
CA ALA A 46 -14.22 -1.32 -0.24
C ALA A 46 -14.96 -2.54 0.33
N GLN A 47 -14.27 -3.43 1.03
CA GLN A 47 -14.88 -4.57 1.72
C GLN A 47 -15.93 -4.13 2.74
N GLN A 48 -15.60 -3.15 3.58
CA GLN A 48 -16.54 -2.59 4.56
C GLN A 48 -17.77 -1.98 3.88
N SER A 49 -17.59 -1.33 2.72
CA SER A 49 -18.70 -0.77 1.96
C SER A 49 -19.61 -1.86 1.39
N VAL A 50 -19.05 -2.96 0.88
CA VAL A 50 -19.82 -4.11 0.38
C VAL A 50 -20.59 -4.76 1.53
N GLU A 51 -19.93 -5.05 2.65
CA GLU A 51 -20.55 -5.65 3.83
C GLU A 51 -21.67 -4.76 4.41
N LEU A 52 -21.47 -3.44 4.40
CA LEU A 52 -22.49 -2.49 4.83
C LEU A 52 -23.72 -2.55 3.91
N GLU A 53 -23.53 -2.51 2.59
CA GLU A 53 -24.65 -2.56 1.63
C GLU A 53 -25.42 -3.87 1.73
N GLU A 54 -24.73 -5.00 1.91
CA GLU A 54 -25.36 -6.30 2.18
C GLU A 54 -26.19 -6.27 3.48
N SER A 55 -25.65 -5.66 4.55
CA SER A 55 -26.36 -5.51 5.82
C SER A 55 -27.61 -4.63 5.70
N LEU A 56 -27.52 -3.53 4.95
CA LEU A 56 -28.64 -2.63 4.71
C LEU A 56 -29.73 -3.31 3.88
N ALA A 57 -29.34 -4.05 2.83
CA ALA A 57 -30.27 -4.82 2.02
C ALA A 57 -31.01 -5.88 2.85
N ALA A 58 -30.32 -6.58 3.76
CA ALA A 58 -30.92 -7.60 4.61
C ALA A 58 -31.92 -7.04 5.65
N LYS A 59 -31.68 -5.83 6.17
CA LYS A 59 -32.52 -5.19 7.19
C LYS A 59 -33.75 -4.45 6.62
N GLY A 60 -33.77 -4.22 5.31
CA GLY A 60 -34.91 -3.65 4.60
C GLY A 60 -34.94 -2.12 4.55
N PRO A 61 -35.92 -1.56 3.81
CA PRO A 61 -35.91 -0.15 3.39
C PRO A 61 -36.06 0.85 4.54
N ASN A 62 -36.79 0.52 5.59
CA ASN A 62 -36.96 1.42 6.74
C ASN A 62 -35.63 1.66 7.46
N TYR A 63 -34.88 0.60 7.72
CA TYR A 63 -33.56 0.70 8.35
C TYR A 63 -32.57 1.46 7.46
N ARG A 64 -32.62 1.23 6.14
CA ARG A 64 -31.82 1.97 5.16
C ARG A 64 -32.09 3.47 5.24
N ALA A 65 -33.36 3.89 5.28
CA ALA A 65 -33.72 5.30 5.37
C ALA A 65 -33.21 5.96 6.66
N GLU A 66 -33.28 5.26 7.79
CA GLU A 66 -32.74 5.74 9.08
C GLU A 66 -31.21 5.87 9.06
N TYR A 67 -30.52 4.88 8.47
CA TYR A 67 -29.07 4.92 8.28
C TYR A 67 -28.66 6.11 7.39
N GLU A 68 -29.28 6.26 6.23
CA GLU A 68 -28.96 7.33 5.28
C GLU A 68 -29.19 8.71 5.88
N LYS A 69 -30.28 8.88 6.66
CA LYS A 69 -30.55 10.11 7.40
C LYS A 69 -29.43 10.41 8.41
N SER A 70 -29.06 9.43 9.24
CA SER A 70 -28.02 9.58 10.27
C SER A 70 -26.65 9.84 9.65
N TYR A 71 -26.34 9.18 8.53
CA TYR A 71 -25.11 9.37 7.78
C TYR A 71 -25.01 10.77 7.16
N ALA A 72 -26.11 11.29 6.61
CA ALA A 72 -26.17 12.64 6.08
C ALA A 72 -25.95 13.71 7.15
N GLU A 73 -26.54 13.53 8.34
CA GLU A 73 -26.32 14.42 9.49
C GLU A 73 -24.85 14.42 9.94
N LEU A 74 -24.23 13.24 10.02
CA LEU A 74 -22.81 13.12 10.35
C LEU A 74 -21.91 13.78 9.29
N GLN A 75 -22.19 13.55 8.00
CA GLN A 75 -21.41 14.15 6.92
C GLN A 75 -21.51 15.68 6.90
N ALA A 76 -22.67 16.23 7.21
CA ALA A 76 -22.85 17.68 7.33
C ALA A 76 -21.95 18.28 8.43
N ILE A 77 -21.81 17.58 9.57
CA ILE A 77 -20.91 17.98 10.66
C ILE A 77 -19.44 17.86 10.23
N LEU A 78 -19.06 16.74 9.60
CA LEU A 78 -17.68 16.48 9.19
C LEU A 78 -17.20 17.35 8.02
N SER A 79 -18.14 17.87 7.23
CA SER A 79 -17.85 18.75 6.08
C SER A 79 -17.88 20.22 6.45
N ASP A 80 -18.07 20.58 7.73
CA ASP A 80 -18.06 21.97 8.18
C ASP A 80 -16.67 22.58 7.94
N PRO A 81 -16.55 23.57 7.01
CA PRO A 81 -15.28 24.17 6.65
C PRO A 81 -14.60 24.92 7.81
N SER A 82 -15.36 25.28 8.86
CA SER A 82 -14.79 25.87 10.08
C SER A 82 -13.93 24.89 10.90
N THR A 83 -14.00 23.59 10.58
CA THR A 83 -13.21 22.51 11.21
C THR A 83 -12.17 21.90 10.27
N SER A 84 -12.12 22.33 9.02
CA SER A 84 -11.36 21.67 7.95
C SER A 84 -9.94 22.26 7.79
N ASP A 85 -9.05 21.90 8.71
CA ASP A 85 -7.59 22.04 8.51
C ASP A 85 -7.04 20.79 7.76
N ARG A 86 -7.75 20.34 6.72
CA ARG A 86 -7.38 19.14 5.98
C ARG A 86 -6.27 19.46 5.00
N THR A 87 -5.03 19.19 5.40
CA THR A 87 -3.89 19.14 4.47
C THR A 87 -4.19 18.10 3.39
N PRO A 88 -4.13 18.46 2.09
CA PRO A 88 -4.29 17.50 1.01
C PRO A 88 -3.32 16.33 1.17
N MET A 89 -3.80 15.10 0.98
CA MET A 89 -2.93 13.93 1.02
C MET A 89 -1.90 14.04 -0.11
N GLU A 90 -0.61 13.97 0.23
CA GLU A 90 0.47 14.03 -0.74
C GLU A 90 0.42 12.83 -1.69
N ARG A 91 0.64 13.07 -2.99
CA ARG A 91 0.78 11.98 -3.96
C ARG A 91 2.17 11.37 -3.83
N HIS A 92 2.23 10.12 -3.41
CA HIS A 92 3.49 9.39 -3.31
C HIS A 92 3.97 8.85 -4.67
N PRO A 93 5.29 8.68 -4.90
CA PRO A 93 5.80 8.14 -6.14
C PRO A 93 5.59 6.61 -6.24
N LEU A 94 5.57 6.11 -7.48
CA LEU A 94 5.60 4.66 -7.73
C LEU A 94 6.96 4.08 -7.32
N PRO A 95 7.00 2.84 -6.78
CA PRO A 95 8.25 2.18 -6.41
C PRO A 95 9.25 2.10 -7.57
N ASN A 96 10.45 2.63 -7.38
CA ASN A 96 11.50 2.61 -8.41
C ASN A 96 12.61 1.60 -8.10
N PHE A 97 12.64 0.49 -8.86
CA PHE A 97 13.66 -0.55 -8.70
C PHE A 97 14.97 -0.27 -9.46
N GLU A 98 15.02 0.78 -10.29
CA GLU A 98 16.22 1.14 -11.06
C GLU A 98 17.13 2.10 -10.27
N SER A 99 16.56 2.85 -9.32
CA SER A 99 17.29 3.83 -8.51
C SER A 99 17.66 3.25 -7.14
N ILE A 100 18.63 2.33 -7.13
CA ILE A 100 19.08 1.68 -5.89
C ILE A 100 20.53 2.05 -5.60
N GLY A 101 20.82 2.35 -4.33
CA GLY A 101 22.18 2.65 -3.90
C GLY A 101 23.15 1.52 -4.22
N SER A 102 24.33 1.87 -4.74
CA SER A 102 25.42 0.92 -5.00
C SER A 102 26.49 1.00 -3.91
N HIS A 103 27.29 -0.05 -3.77
CA HIS A 103 28.37 -0.15 -2.79
C HIS A 103 29.68 -0.60 -3.44
N ALA A 104 30.83 -0.12 -2.93
CA ALA A 104 32.15 -0.47 -3.48
C ALA A 104 32.50 -1.96 -3.27
N ASP A 105 32.09 -2.51 -2.12
CA ASP A 105 32.27 -3.92 -1.77
C ASP A 105 31.35 -4.85 -2.62
N PRO A 106 31.91 -5.83 -3.36
CA PRO A 106 31.16 -6.80 -4.16
C PRO A 106 30.15 -7.65 -3.38
N ASP A 107 30.49 -8.08 -2.16
CA ASP A 107 29.62 -8.94 -1.35
C ASP A 107 28.40 -8.16 -0.86
N ILE A 108 28.61 -6.88 -0.52
CA ILE A 108 27.53 -5.96 -0.16
C ILE A 108 26.66 -5.67 -1.38
N ARG A 109 27.22 -5.49 -2.57
CA ARG A 109 26.42 -5.34 -3.81
C ARG A 109 25.53 -6.55 -4.07
N LEU A 110 26.08 -7.77 -3.96
CA LEU A 110 25.31 -9.00 -4.13
C LEU A 110 24.17 -9.09 -3.10
N ALA A 111 24.44 -8.70 -1.86
CA ALA A 111 23.45 -8.68 -0.80
C ALA A 111 22.35 -7.62 -1.02
N ILE A 112 22.68 -6.45 -1.55
CA ILE A 112 21.71 -5.43 -1.97
C ILE A 112 20.84 -6.01 -3.10
N ALA A 113 21.42 -6.56 -4.15
CA ALA A 113 20.67 -7.14 -5.27
C ALA A 113 19.72 -8.27 -4.82
N ALA A 114 20.19 -9.14 -3.92
CA ALA A 114 19.35 -10.19 -3.33
C ALA A 114 18.16 -9.60 -2.54
N LYS A 115 18.40 -8.54 -1.76
CA LYS A 115 17.34 -7.87 -0.99
C LYS A 115 16.30 -7.21 -1.91
N VAL A 116 16.74 -6.56 -2.97
CA VAL A 116 15.87 -5.93 -3.97
C VAL A 116 14.99 -6.96 -4.66
N ASN A 117 15.56 -8.10 -5.04
CA ASN A 117 14.80 -9.20 -5.61
C ASN A 117 13.77 -9.78 -4.64
N GLU A 118 14.10 -9.87 -3.35
CA GLU A 118 13.14 -10.28 -2.30
C GLU A 118 11.98 -9.27 -2.19
N LEU A 119 12.29 -7.97 -2.20
CA LEU A 119 11.28 -6.89 -2.15
C LEU A 119 10.36 -6.94 -3.38
N ARG A 120 10.93 -7.14 -4.57
CA ARG A 120 10.16 -7.28 -5.82
C ARG A 120 9.19 -8.46 -5.74
N LYS A 121 9.67 -9.64 -5.35
CA LYS A 121 8.82 -10.84 -5.19
C LYS A 121 7.68 -10.63 -4.21
N LYS A 122 7.94 -9.96 -3.07
CA LYS A 122 6.90 -9.66 -2.07
C LYS A 122 5.84 -8.72 -2.63
N ARG A 123 6.27 -7.70 -3.35
CA ARG A 123 5.38 -6.75 -4.01
C ARG A 123 4.51 -7.44 -5.05
N ASP A 124 5.11 -8.20 -5.95
CA ASP A 124 4.39 -8.88 -7.04
C ASP A 124 3.37 -9.89 -6.49
N ALA A 125 3.70 -10.60 -5.42
CA ALA A 125 2.77 -11.51 -4.74
C ALA A 125 1.58 -10.75 -4.11
N PHE A 126 1.84 -9.58 -3.51
CA PHE A 126 0.77 -8.73 -2.96
C PHE A 126 -0.14 -8.19 -4.07
N LEU A 127 0.44 -7.60 -5.13
CA LEU A 127 -0.32 -7.05 -6.25
C LEU A 127 -1.14 -8.12 -6.97
N SER A 128 -0.56 -9.30 -7.19
CA SER A 128 -1.27 -10.44 -7.80
C SER A 128 -2.47 -10.88 -6.96
N LYS A 129 -2.32 -10.91 -5.62
CA LYS A 129 -3.42 -11.23 -4.71
C LYS A 129 -4.52 -10.16 -4.75
N ALA A 130 -4.13 -8.88 -4.66
CA ALA A 130 -5.07 -7.76 -4.70
C ALA A 130 -5.84 -7.73 -6.03
N HIS A 131 -5.14 -7.91 -7.15
CA HIS A 131 -5.74 -8.00 -8.48
C HIS A 131 -6.72 -9.17 -8.57
N ALA A 132 -6.32 -10.36 -8.12
CA ALA A 132 -7.20 -11.53 -8.13
C ALA A 132 -8.47 -11.33 -7.28
N GLN A 133 -8.37 -10.67 -6.12
CA GLN A 133 -9.52 -10.33 -5.29
C GLN A 133 -10.49 -9.42 -6.03
N LEU A 134 -9.99 -8.33 -6.62
CA LEU A 134 -10.80 -7.38 -7.40
C LEU A 134 -11.39 -8.02 -8.66
N ALA A 135 -10.65 -8.90 -9.33
CA ALA A 135 -11.13 -9.63 -10.51
C ALA A 135 -12.27 -10.61 -10.17
N SER A 136 -12.23 -11.21 -8.97
CA SER A 136 -13.21 -12.20 -8.53
C SER A 136 -14.51 -11.61 -8.02
N ASP A 137 -14.53 -10.34 -7.61
CA ASP A 137 -15.67 -9.69 -6.98
C ASP A 137 -15.95 -8.32 -7.65
N PRO A 138 -16.95 -8.26 -8.56
CA PRO A 138 -17.33 -7.02 -9.23
C PRO A 138 -17.86 -5.92 -8.30
N LEU A 139 -18.48 -6.28 -7.16
CA LEU A 139 -18.96 -5.29 -6.19
C LEU A 139 -17.79 -4.68 -5.44
N LEU A 140 -16.83 -5.51 -5.04
CA LEU A 140 -15.59 -5.03 -4.43
C LEU A 140 -14.82 -4.10 -5.37
N LEU A 141 -14.71 -4.46 -6.66
CA LEU A 141 -14.06 -3.62 -7.66
C LEU A 141 -14.75 -2.25 -7.79
N ALA A 142 -16.09 -2.25 -7.87
CA ALA A 142 -16.85 -1.00 -7.97
C ALA A 142 -16.67 -0.12 -6.71
N SER A 143 -16.56 -0.70 -5.53
CA SER A 143 -16.37 0.02 -4.26
C SER A 143 -14.92 0.40 -3.96
N PHE A 144 -13.95 -0.03 -4.77
CA PHE A 144 -12.52 0.19 -4.53
C PHE A 144 -11.98 1.51 -5.08
N GLU A 145 -12.57 2.02 -6.17
CA GLU A 145 -12.06 3.21 -6.87
C GLU A 145 -12.12 4.49 -6.01
N ASP A 146 -13.24 4.73 -5.32
CA ASP A 146 -13.43 5.94 -4.53
C ASP A 146 -12.52 6.00 -3.28
N PRO A 147 -12.36 4.93 -2.48
CA PRO A 147 -11.35 4.89 -1.43
C PRO A 147 -9.93 5.11 -1.95
N LEU A 148 -9.57 4.51 -3.10
CA LEU A 148 -8.24 4.70 -3.68
C LEU A 148 -8.01 6.16 -4.10
N ARG A 149 -9.02 6.81 -4.69
CA ARG A 149 -9.01 8.24 -5.03
C ARG A 149 -8.91 9.12 -3.79
N GLY A 150 -9.69 8.82 -2.75
CA GLY A 150 -9.62 9.53 -1.47
C GLY A 150 -8.25 9.46 -0.81
N LEU A 151 -7.47 8.41 -1.10
CA LEU A 151 -6.10 8.24 -0.66
C LEU A 151 -5.03 8.81 -1.63
N ASN A 152 -5.44 9.52 -2.68
CA ASN A 152 -4.57 10.02 -3.76
C ASN A 152 -3.72 8.90 -4.41
N GLY A 153 -4.29 7.69 -4.47
CA GLY A 153 -3.63 6.44 -4.85
C GLY A 153 -3.91 5.95 -6.26
N GLU A 154 -4.59 6.72 -7.10
CA GLU A 154 -5.10 6.24 -8.41
C GLU A 154 -3.98 5.84 -9.36
N HIS A 155 -2.79 6.44 -9.20
CA HIS A 155 -1.60 6.11 -9.97
C HIS A 155 -1.14 4.65 -9.75
N TYR A 156 -1.50 4.01 -8.63
CA TYR A 156 -1.21 2.59 -8.39
C TYR A 156 -2.02 1.64 -9.28
N TRP A 157 -3.02 2.14 -10.03
CA TRP A 157 -3.63 1.32 -11.09
C TRP A 157 -2.61 0.84 -12.12
N ALA A 158 -1.60 1.65 -12.43
CA ALA A 158 -0.54 1.31 -13.37
C ALA A 158 0.26 0.07 -12.93
N THR A 159 0.28 -0.23 -11.63
CA THR A 159 1.03 -1.36 -11.07
C THR A 159 0.12 -2.51 -10.67
N LEU A 160 -1.10 -2.21 -10.22
CA LEU A 160 -2.11 -3.18 -9.83
C LEU A 160 -2.74 -3.91 -11.03
N ASP A 161 -3.06 -3.18 -12.10
CA ASP A 161 -3.68 -3.73 -13.32
C ASP A 161 -3.03 -3.13 -14.59
N PRO A 162 -1.75 -3.46 -14.86
CA PRO A 162 -0.96 -2.84 -15.93
C PRO A 162 -1.55 -3.06 -17.33
N ASN A 163 -2.33 -4.12 -17.51
CA ASN A 163 -2.94 -4.48 -18.78
C ASN A 163 -4.41 -4.02 -18.89
N SER A 164 -4.92 -3.25 -17.92
CA SER A 164 -6.31 -2.78 -17.88
C SER A 164 -7.33 -3.90 -18.09
N THR A 165 -7.10 -5.04 -17.43
CA THR A 165 -7.95 -6.23 -17.53
C THR A 165 -9.21 -6.14 -16.66
N LEU A 166 -9.17 -5.32 -15.62
CA LEU A 166 -10.31 -5.08 -14.74
C LEU A 166 -11.27 -4.10 -15.43
N LYS A 167 -12.52 -4.53 -15.59
CA LYS A 167 -13.59 -3.70 -16.18
C LYS A 167 -14.07 -2.67 -15.17
N ARG A 168 -13.29 -1.59 -15.02
CA ARG A 168 -13.61 -0.39 -14.24
C ARG A 168 -14.84 0.31 -14.83
N ARG A 169 -15.65 0.96 -13.99
CA ARG A 169 -16.77 1.77 -14.50
C ARG A 169 -16.18 3.00 -15.19
N ALA A 170 -16.64 3.28 -16.41
CA ALA A 170 -16.20 4.41 -17.23
C ALA A 170 -16.74 5.74 -16.67
#